data_AF-A0A3M1REC0-F1
#
_entry.id   AF-A0A3M1REC0-F1
#
_cell.length_a   1.000
_cell.length_b   1.000
_cell.length_c   1.000
_cell.angle_alpha   90.00
_cell.angle_beta   90.00
_cell.angle_gamma   90.00
#
_symmetry.space_group_name_H-M   'P 1'
#
loop_
_entity.id
_entity.type
_entity.pdbx_description
1 polymer ?
#
loop_
_entity_poly.entity_id
_entity_poly.type
_entity_poly.pdbx_seq_one_letter_code
_entity_poly.pdbx_strand_id
1 'polypeptide(L)'
;YSMYNVGPTTPAEWKVVWRRMDRSLQAAAVGPIDDPHLGRRPVIPQETCVFVACNDADEAHYLAAFLNSVPVRFVVSHYSLAGSKGFGSPHILDVVAVPRFDRGNGDHRRLAALGRKASDADTTALREAVLVEIDAVVARLWRLSQSAVATMRSWICADAKGG
;
A
#
# COMPACT_ATOMS: atom_id res chain seq x y z
N TYR A 1 -21.50 -1.98 23.99
CA TYR A 1 -20.43 -1.75 23.00
C TYR A 1 -20.46 -2.90 22.02
N SER A 2 -20.50 -2.63 20.71
CA SER A 2 -20.56 -3.66 19.66
C SER A 2 -19.45 -3.40 18.65
N MET A 3 -18.65 -4.42 18.36
CA MET A 3 -17.63 -4.38 17.31
C MET A 3 -18.25 -4.95 16.03
N TYR A 4 -18.30 -4.15 14.97
CA TYR A 4 -18.86 -4.54 13.68
C TYR A 4 -17.76 -4.95 12.70
N ASN A 5 -18.11 -5.82 11.74
CA ASN A 5 -17.21 -6.25 10.65
C ASN A 5 -15.95 -7.02 11.09
N VAL A 6 -16.08 -7.80 12.17
CA VAL A 6 -15.10 -8.84 12.53
C VAL A 6 -15.44 -10.09 11.73
N GLY A 7 -14.51 -10.55 10.90
CA GLY A 7 -14.68 -11.73 10.05
C GLY A 7 -13.45 -12.64 10.06
N PRO A 8 -13.48 -13.75 9.29
CA PRO A 8 -12.36 -14.69 9.21
C PRO A 8 -11.04 -14.06 8.74
N THR A 9 -11.10 -12.89 8.10
CA THR A 9 -9.96 -12.10 7.62
C THR A 9 -9.33 -11.22 8.70
N THR A 10 -10.06 -10.90 9.78
CA THR A 10 -9.56 -10.08 10.89
C THR A 10 -8.37 -10.74 11.62
N PRO A 11 -8.34 -12.06 11.89
CA PRO A 11 -7.18 -12.72 12.46
C PRO A 11 -6.11 -13.15 11.42
N ALA A 12 -6.16 -12.71 10.16
CA ALA A 12 -5.15 -13.10 9.16
C ALA A 12 -3.72 -12.73 9.62
N GLU A 13 -2.73 -13.60 9.41
CA GLU A 13 -1.36 -13.33 9.88
C GLU A 13 -0.71 -12.16 9.15
N TRP A 14 -0.96 -12.06 7.84
CA TRP A 14 -0.44 -11.01 6.99
C TRP A 14 -1.55 -10.11 6.50
N LYS A 15 -1.31 -8.81 6.56
CA LYS A 15 -2.25 -7.79 6.11
C LYS A 15 -1.53 -6.62 5.48
N VAL A 16 -2.20 -5.90 4.61
CA VAL A 16 -1.81 -4.54 4.24
C VAL A 16 -2.75 -3.57 4.91
N VAL A 17 -2.20 -2.57 5.61
CA VAL A 17 -2.96 -1.58 6.37
C VAL A 17 -2.64 -0.17 5.90
N TRP A 18 -3.61 0.74 5.98
CA TRP A 18 -3.41 2.17 5.79
C TRP A 18 -4.41 2.98 6.63
N ARG A 19 -4.11 4.26 6.86
CA ARG A 19 -4.98 5.16 7.63
C ARG A 19 -6.09 5.70 6.74
N ARG A 20 -7.33 5.73 7.26
CA ARG A 20 -8.48 6.26 6.51
C ARG A 20 -8.48 7.78 6.40
N MET A 21 -7.93 8.46 7.41
CA MET A 21 -7.92 9.92 7.57
C MET A 21 -6.50 10.46 7.48
N ASP A 22 -5.84 10.19 6.36
CA ASP A 22 -4.51 10.73 6.06
C ASP A 22 -4.58 11.60 4.79
N ARG A 23 -3.61 12.49 4.59
CA ARG A 23 -3.50 13.35 3.40
C ARG A 23 -2.96 12.58 2.19
N SER A 24 -2.37 11.41 2.43
CA SER A 24 -1.84 10.55 1.38
C SER A 24 -2.02 9.07 1.72
N LEU A 25 -2.14 8.23 0.70
CA LEU A 25 -2.20 6.79 0.90
C LEU A 25 -0.80 6.29 1.29
N GLN A 26 -0.70 5.76 2.51
CA GLN A 26 0.50 5.15 3.05
C GLN A 26 0.17 3.73 3.47
N ALA A 27 0.46 2.78 2.59
CA ALA A 27 0.19 1.36 2.83
C ALA A 27 1.39 0.70 3.51
N ALA A 28 1.12 -0.14 4.51
CA ALA A 28 2.15 -0.90 5.20
C ALA A 28 1.77 -2.39 5.21
N ALA A 29 2.70 -3.25 4.83
CA ALA A 29 2.59 -4.68 5.05
C ALA A 29 2.88 -4.96 6.53
N VAL A 30 1.98 -5.70 7.18
CA VAL A 30 2.03 -6.03 8.60
C VAL A 30 1.89 -7.52 8.75
N GLY A 31 2.92 -8.14 9.34
CA GLY A 31 2.94 -9.54 9.72
C GLY A 31 2.55 -9.74 11.19
N PRO A 32 2.60 -10.99 11.67
CA PRO A 32 2.39 -11.29 13.08
C PRO A 32 3.57 -10.79 13.94
N ILE A 33 3.27 -10.51 15.20
CA ILE A 33 4.25 -10.07 16.21
C ILE A 33 4.41 -11.15 17.28
N ASP A 34 5.62 -11.25 17.83
CA ASP A 34 5.87 -12.09 19.01
C ASP A 34 5.56 -11.28 20.27
N ASP A 35 4.42 -11.58 20.88
CA ASP A 35 4.02 -10.96 22.14
C ASP A 35 4.67 -11.70 23.33
N PRO A 36 5.26 -11.00 24.32
CA PRO A 36 5.92 -11.63 25.46
C PRO A 36 5.04 -12.55 26.31
N HIS A 37 3.71 -12.37 26.28
CA HIS A 37 2.76 -13.11 27.10
C HIS A 37 1.87 -14.06 26.27
N LEU A 38 1.56 -13.68 25.03
CA LEU A 38 0.64 -14.41 24.16
C LEU A 38 1.36 -15.23 23.08
N GLY A 39 2.68 -15.06 22.91
CA GLY A 39 3.46 -15.64 21.83
C GLY A 39 3.12 -14.99 20.48
N ARG A 40 3.36 -15.71 19.38
CA ARG A 40 3.08 -15.21 18.03
C ARG A 40 1.59 -14.91 17.84
N ARG A 41 1.27 -13.66 17.50
CA ARG A 41 -0.11 -13.17 17.34
C ARG A 41 -0.24 -12.29 16.09
N PRO A 42 -1.39 -12.38 15.38
CA PRO A 42 -1.67 -11.46 14.28
C PRO A 42 -1.90 -10.06 14.83
N VAL A 43 -1.44 -9.04 14.09
CA VAL A 43 -1.73 -7.65 14.43
C VAL A 43 -3.20 -7.34 14.12
N ILE A 44 -3.87 -6.68 15.07
CA ILE A 44 -5.24 -6.18 14.95
C ILE A 44 -5.18 -4.65 14.78
N PRO A 45 -5.49 -4.12 13.58
CA PRO A 45 -5.48 -2.68 13.34
C PRO A 45 -6.57 -1.97 14.15
N GLN A 46 -6.31 -0.71 14.50
CA GLN A 46 -7.32 0.19 15.07
C GLN A 46 -8.46 0.45 14.07
N GLU A 47 -9.66 0.78 14.54
CA GLU A 47 -10.85 1.07 13.72
C GLU A 47 -10.68 2.24 12.74
N THR A 48 -9.65 3.08 12.91
CA THR A 48 -9.30 4.18 11.99
C THR A 48 -8.43 3.73 10.82
N CYS A 49 -7.91 2.50 10.87
CA CYS A 49 -7.20 1.88 9.77
C CYS A 49 -8.16 1.08 8.89
N VAL A 50 -7.83 1.01 7.61
CA VAL A 50 -8.38 0.02 6.68
C VAL A 50 -7.33 -1.06 6.49
N PHE A 51 -7.76 -2.31 6.28
CA PHE A 51 -6.86 -3.40 6.00
C PHE A 51 -7.40 -4.34 4.92
N VAL A 52 -6.46 -5.00 4.24
CA VAL A 52 -6.70 -6.13 3.34
C VAL A 52 -5.92 -7.32 3.89
N ALA A 53 -6.61 -8.44 4.11
CA ALA A 53 -5.95 -9.68 4.51
C ALA A 53 -5.18 -10.27 3.31
N CYS A 54 -3.98 -10.76 3.57
CA CYS A 54 -3.10 -11.41 2.60
C CYS A 54 -2.80 -12.83 3.07
N ASN A 55 -2.53 -13.72 2.12
CA ASN A 55 -2.23 -15.12 2.40
C ASN A 55 -0.84 -15.29 2.99
N ASP A 56 0.10 -14.41 2.65
CA ASP A 56 1.50 -14.49 3.06
C ASP A 56 2.21 -13.14 2.97
N ALA A 57 3.48 -13.14 3.37
CA ALA A 57 4.35 -11.96 3.35
C ALA A 57 4.58 -11.42 1.94
N ASP A 58 4.74 -12.27 0.92
CA ASP A 58 5.01 -11.83 -0.45
C ASP A 58 3.82 -11.04 -1.00
N GLU A 59 2.62 -11.56 -0.82
CA GLU A 59 1.39 -10.88 -1.22
C GLU A 59 1.20 -9.55 -0.48
N ALA A 60 1.48 -9.52 0.82
CA ALA A 60 1.38 -8.29 1.60
C ALA A 60 2.37 -7.21 1.14
N HIS A 61 3.65 -7.57 0.96
CA HIS A 61 4.66 -6.63 0.48
C HIS A 61 4.43 -6.22 -0.99
N TYR A 62 3.92 -7.12 -1.82
CA TYR A 62 3.49 -6.80 -3.19
C TYR A 62 2.41 -5.72 -3.17
N LEU A 63 1.34 -5.94 -2.41
CA LEU A 63 0.20 -5.03 -2.36
C LEU A 63 0.60 -3.69 -1.73
N ALA A 64 1.39 -3.69 -0.66
CA ALA A 64 1.89 -2.46 -0.05
C ALA A 64 2.79 -1.66 -1.02
N ALA A 65 3.70 -2.33 -1.75
CA ALA A 65 4.53 -1.66 -2.76
C ALA A 65 3.67 -1.05 -3.87
N PHE A 66 2.71 -1.82 -4.38
CA PHE A 66 1.80 -1.38 -5.43
C PHE A 66 1.01 -0.13 -5.01
N LEU A 67 0.38 -0.17 -3.82
CA LEU A 67 -0.43 0.95 -3.31
C LEU A 67 0.38 2.22 -3.04
N ASN A 68 1.66 2.10 -2.68
CA ASN A 68 2.54 3.25 -2.44
C ASN A 68 3.14 3.85 -3.72
N SER A 69 2.94 3.23 -4.88
CA SER A 69 3.47 3.73 -6.15
C SER A 69 2.82 5.05 -6.57
N VAL A 70 3.57 5.88 -7.29
CA VAL A 70 3.12 7.15 -7.84
C VAL A 70 1.87 7.00 -8.71
N PRO A 71 1.77 6.04 -9.66
CA PRO A 71 0.56 5.90 -10.47
C PRO A 71 -0.70 5.67 -9.62
N VAL A 72 -0.60 4.82 -8.59
CA VAL A 72 -1.73 4.53 -7.71
C VAL A 72 -2.07 5.75 -6.84
N ARG A 73 -1.07 6.37 -6.22
CA ARG A 73 -1.26 7.58 -5.41
C ARG A 73 -1.89 8.71 -6.20
N PHE A 74 -1.53 8.86 -7.48
CA PHE A 74 -2.11 9.85 -8.39
C PHE A 74 -3.59 9.56 -8.65
N VAL A 75 -3.96 8.32 -8.98
CA VAL A 75 -5.38 7.95 -9.17
C VAL A 75 -6.19 8.21 -7.90
N VAL A 76 -5.66 7.82 -6.73
CA VAL A 76 -6.33 8.01 -5.44
C VAL A 76 -6.50 9.49 -5.09
N SER A 77 -5.50 10.33 -5.33
CA SER A 77 -5.56 11.78 -5.05
C SER A 77 -6.56 12.51 -5.95
N HIS A 78 -6.74 12.05 -7.19
CA HIS A 78 -7.71 12.64 -8.12
C HIS A 78 -9.14 12.12 -7.92
N TYR A 79 -9.29 10.93 -7.35
CA TYR A 79 -10.61 10.36 -7.04
C TYR A 79 -11.17 10.87 -5.71
N SER A 80 -10.32 11.02 -4.69
CA SER A 80 -10.73 11.44 -3.36
C SER A 80 -10.53 12.95 -3.20
N LEU A 81 -11.61 13.71 -2.99
CA LEU A 81 -11.50 15.12 -2.58
C LEU A 81 -10.66 15.19 -1.29
N ALA A 82 -9.49 15.84 -1.38
CA ALA A 82 -8.61 16.09 -0.25
C ALA A 82 -9.41 16.74 0.91
N GLY A 83 -9.40 16.11 2.09
CA GLY A 83 -10.12 16.62 3.27
C GLY A 83 -11.55 16.11 3.47
N SER A 84 -12.10 15.31 2.55
CA SER A 84 -13.33 14.57 2.83
C SER A 84 -13.07 13.41 3.81
N LYS A 85 -14.06 13.03 4.64
CA LYS A 85 -13.94 12.03 5.72
C LYS A 85 -13.60 10.58 5.26
N GLY A 86 -13.15 10.38 4.02
CA GLY A 86 -12.99 9.07 3.40
C GLY A 86 -11.82 8.91 2.42
N PHE A 87 -10.77 9.74 2.48
CA PHE A 87 -9.62 9.65 1.56
C PHE A 87 -8.99 8.24 1.49
N GLY A 88 -8.92 7.52 2.62
CA GLY A 88 -8.44 6.15 2.67
C GLY A 88 -9.55 5.11 2.87
N SER A 89 -10.82 5.41 2.54
CA SER A 89 -11.92 4.43 2.66
C SER A 89 -11.70 3.20 1.76
N PRO A 90 -12.27 2.02 2.09
CA PRO A 90 -12.08 0.80 1.30
C PRO A 90 -12.39 0.95 -0.20
N HIS A 91 -13.28 1.89 -0.55
CA HIS A 91 -13.66 2.23 -1.93
C HIS A 91 -12.49 2.68 -2.82
N ILE A 92 -11.32 3.02 -2.26
CA ILE A 92 -10.12 3.26 -3.10
C ILE A 92 -9.76 2.01 -3.92
N LEU A 93 -10.09 0.81 -3.44
CA LEU A 93 -9.86 -0.44 -4.17
C LEU A 93 -10.86 -0.64 -5.33
N ASP A 94 -12.00 0.05 -5.30
CA ASP A 94 -12.99 -0.01 -6.39
C ASP A 94 -12.50 0.78 -7.62
N VAL A 95 -11.62 1.76 -7.42
CA VAL A 95 -11.07 2.62 -8.48
C VAL A 95 -9.64 2.29 -8.89
N VAL A 96 -8.89 1.62 -8.02
CA VAL A 96 -7.55 1.15 -8.33
C VAL A 96 -7.63 -0.29 -8.85
N ALA A 97 -7.32 -0.49 -10.13
CA ALA A 97 -7.21 -1.81 -10.72
C ALA A 97 -5.94 -2.53 -10.19
N VAL A 98 -6.06 -3.15 -9.02
CA VAL A 98 -5.00 -3.97 -8.42
C VAL A 98 -4.99 -5.36 -9.04
N PRO A 99 -3.93 -5.78 -9.76
CA PRO A 99 -3.82 -7.15 -10.24
C PRO A 99 -3.77 -8.12 -9.06
N ARG A 100 -4.45 -9.26 -9.18
CA ARG A 100 -4.33 -10.32 -8.17
C ARG A 100 -2.88 -10.80 -8.14
N PHE A 101 -2.32 -10.92 -6.94
CA PHE A 101 -0.97 -11.42 -6.77
C PHE A 101 -0.83 -12.82 -7.39
N ASP A 102 0.27 -13.01 -8.12
CA ASP A 102 0.58 -14.24 -8.83
C ASP A 102 2.07 -14.54 -8.64
N ARG A 103 2.36 -15.66 -7.99
CA ARG A 103 3.74 -16.12 -7.74
C ARG A 103 4.47 -16.50 -9.02
N GLY A 104 3.76 -16.88 -10.08
CA GLY A 104 4.34 -17.18 -11.39
C GLY A 104 4.82 -15.91 -12.12
N ASN A 105 4.24 -14.74 -11.79
CA ASN A 105 4.56 -13.49 -12.44
C ASN A 105 5.85 -12.86 -11.87
N GLY A 106 6.84 -12.63 -12.74
CA GLY A 106 8.13 -12.05 -12.38
C GLY A 106 8.04 -10.61 -11.84
N ASP A 107 7.16 -9.79 -12.40
CA ASP A 107 6.95 -8.41 -11.95
C ASP A 107 6.27 -8.38 -10.56
N HIS A 108 5.35 -9.30 -10.29
CA HIS A 108 4.70 -9.42 -8.98
C HIS A 108 5.70 -9.81 -7.89
N ARG A 109 6.55 -10.82 -8.16
CA ARG A 109 7.64 -11.20 -7.24
C ARG A 109 8.66 -10.08 -7.06
N ARG A 110 8.97 -9.33 -8.12
CA ARG A 110 9.87 -8.17 -8.04
C ARG A 110 9.28 -7.08 -7.15
N LEU A 111 7.98 -6.79 -7.28
CA LEU A 111 7.29 -5.84 -6.40
C LEU A 111 7.29 -6.29 -4.95
N ALA A 112 7.04 -7.58 -4.66
CA ALA A 112 7.13 -8.10 -3.30
C ALA A 112 8.53 -7.89 -2.68
N ALA A 113 9.58 -8.17 -3.46
CA ALA A 113 10.97 -7.97 -3.02
C ALA A 113 11.31 -6.49 -2.79
N LEU A 114 10.88 -5.60 -3.70
CA LEU A 114 11.06 -4.16 -3.55
C LEU A 114 10.25 -3.60 -2.38
N GLY A 115 9.04 -4.11 -2.14
CA GLY A 115 8.20 -3.74 -1.02
C GLY A 115 8.88 -4.04 0.32
N ARG A 116 9.46 -5.23 0.47
CA ARG A 116 10.32 -5.57 1.63
C ARG A 116 11.48 -4.61 1.75
N LYS A 117 12.23 -4.41 0.67
CA LYS A 117 13.39 -3.50 0.66
C LYS A 117 13.02 -2.06 1.03
N ALA A 118 11.82 -1.59 0.67
CA ALA A 118 11.32 -0.27 1.05
C ALA A 118 10.90 -0.20 2.53
N SER A 119 10.37 -1.30 3.09
CA SER A 119 10.07 -1.43 4.51
C SER A 119 11.34 -1.45 5.37
N ASP A 120 12.37 -2.15 4.91
CA ASP A 120 13.66 -2.32 5.61
C ASP A 120 14.65 -1.18 5.34
N ALA A 121 14.24 -0.14 4.60
CA ALA A 121 15.14 0.96 4.26
C ALA A 121 15.39 1.88 5.46
N ASP A 122 16.64 1.89 5.95
CA ASP A 122 17.06 2.70 7.09
C ASP A 122 17.20 4.21 6.81
N THR A 123 17.20 4.60 5.53
CA THR A 123 17.33 6.00 5.12
C THR A 123 16.26 6.39 4.13
N THR A 124 15.83 7.66 4.19
CA THR A 124 14.89 8.23 3.23
C THR A 124 15.42 8.13 1.80
N ALA A 125 16.71 8.38 1.57
CA ALA A 125 17.30 8.28 0.24
C ALA A 125 17.22 6.87 -0.36
N LEU A 126 17.47 5.83 0.45
CA LEU A 126 17.33 4.44 0.01
C LEU A 126 15.87 4.11 -0.27
N ARG A 127 14.95 4.52 0.61
CA ARG A 127 13.52 4.31 0.42
C ARG A 127 13.02 4.95 -0.87
N GLU A 128 13.39 6.21 -1.14
CA GLU A 128 13.02 6.92 -2.37
C GLU A 128 13.58 6.21 -3.61
N ALA A 129 14.84 5.76 -3.59
CA ALA A 129 15.42 5.02 -4.71
C ALA A 129 14.63 3.72 -5.01
N VAL A 130 14.21 2.99 -3.97
CA VAL A 130 13.39 1.78 -4.11
C VAL A 130 11.99 2.12 -4.63
N LEU A 131 11.38 3.21 -4.16
CA LEU A 131 10.09 3.68 -4.66
C LEU A 131 10.13 4.02 -6.16
N VAL A 132 11.25 4.58 -6.65
CA VAL A 132 11.44 4.80 -8.09
C VAL A 132 11.44 3.49 -8.87
N GLU A 133 12.08 2.45 -8.36
CA GLU A 133 12.04 1.12 -8.98
C GLU A 133 10.62 0.51 -8.96
N ILE A 134 9.89 0.68 -7.86
CA ILE A 134 8.50 0.24 -7.72
C ILE A 134 7.62 0.91 -8.78
N ASP A 135 7.73 2.23 -8.93
CA ASP A 135 6.97 2.98 -9.93
C ASP A 135 7.18 2.46 -11.35
N ALA A 136 8.43 2.12 -11.70
CA ALA A 136 8.76 1.57 -13.00
C ALA A 136 8.14 0.18 -13.24
N VAL A 137 8.02 -0.65 -12.19
CA VAL A 137 7.38 -1.97 -12.29
C VAL A 137 5.85 -1.81 -12.42
N VAL A 138 5.24 -0.96 -11.59
CA VAL A 138 3.79 -0.68 -11.66
C VAL A 138 3.41 -0.09 -13.01
N ALA A 139 4.24 0.81 -13.56
CA ALA A 139 4.03 1.37 -14.88
C ALA A 139 3.96 0.29 -15.97
N ARG A 140 4.78 -0.77 -15.89
CA ARG A 140 4.70 -1.90 -16.82
C ARG A 140 3.40 -2.69 -16.66
N LEU A 141 2.99 -2.97 -15.41
CA LEU A 141 1.73 -3.67 -15.13
C LEU A 141 0.52 -2.91 -15.67
N TRP A 142 0.52 -1.59 -15.56
CA TRP A 142 -0.53 -0.70 -16.07
C TRP A 142 -0.32 -0.23 -17.51
N ARG A 143 0.75 -0.68 -18.18
CA ARG A 143 1.11 -0.28 -19.55
C ARG A 143 1.21 1.24 -19.74
N LEU A 144 1.74 1.93 -18.73
CA LEU A 144 1.99 3.37 -18.75
C LEU A 144 3.34 3.70 -19.39
N SER A 145 3.42 4.84 -20.06
CA SER A 145 4.69 5.39 -20.55
C SER A 145 5.50 6.00 -19.39
N GLN A 146 6.82 6.03 -19.54
CA GLN A 146 7.71 6.69 -18.58
C GLN A 146 7.43 8.20 -18.47
N SER A 147 7.01 8.83 -19.57
CA SER A 147 6.61 10.24 -19.57
C SER A 147 5.38 10.49 -18.70
N ALA A 148 4.37 9.61 -18.76
CA ALA A 148 3.17 9.73 -17.95
C ALA A 148 3.50 9.60 -16.44
N VAL A 149 4.34 8.64 -16.08
CA VAL A 149 4.78 8.44 -14.68
C VAL A 149 5.56 9.66 -14.17
N ALA A 150 6.44 10.24 -14.99
CA ALA A 150 7.17 11.44 -14.63
C ALA A 150 6.24 12.64 -14.39
N THR A 151 5.21 12.82 -15.24
CA THR A 151 4.19 13.86 -15.05
C THR A 151 3.41 13.64 -13.76
N MET A 152 2.96 12.41 -13.49
CA MET A 152 2.25 12.07 -12.24
C MET A 152 3.12 12.35 -11.01
N ARG A 153 4.41 11.99 -11.06
CA ARG A 153 5.35 12.25 -9.95
C ARG A 153 5.51 13.74 -9.69
N SER A 154 5.68 14.54 -10.75
CA SER A 154 5.78 16.00 -10.63
C SER A 154 4.55 16.59 -9.96
N TRP A 155 3.35 16.08 -10.29
CA TRP A 155 2.10 16.49 -9.67
C TRP A 155 2.04 16.17 -8.17
N ILE A 156 2.34 14.92 -7.79
CA ILE A 156 2.34 14.51 -6.37
C ILE A 156 3.36 15.32 -5.56
N CYS A 157 4.55 15.60 -6.12
CA CYS A 157 5.55 16.42 -5.45
C CYS A 157 5.14 17.90 -5.30
N ALA A 158 4.33 18.43 -6.22
CA ALA A 158 3.83 19.81 -6.14
C ALA A 158 2.71 19.93 -5.10
N ASP A 159 1.78 18.97 -5.07
CA ASP A 159 0.68 18.92 -4.10
C ASP A 159 1.21 18.82 -2.66
N ALA A 160 2.27 18.03 -2.44
CA ALA A 160 2.92 17.90 -1.13
C ALA A 160 3.57 19.20 -0.59
N LYS A 161 3.83 20.20 -1.45
CA LYS A 161 4.44 21.49 -1.06
C LYS A 161 3.44 22.62 -0.85
N GLY A 162 2.17 22.41 -1.25
CA GLY A 162 1.15 23.45 -1.28
C GLY A 162 0.26 23.58 -0.04
N GLY A 163 0.59 22.93 1.08
CA GLY A 163 -0.27 22.89 2.27
C GLY A 163 0.45 22.74 3.61
#